data_AF-J4H1C2-F1
#
_entry.id   AF-J4H1C2-F1
#
_cell.length_a   1.000
_cell.length_b   1.000
_cell.length_c   1.000
_cell.angle_alpha   90.00
_cell.angle_beta   90.00
_cell.angle_gamma   90.00
#
_symmetry.space_group_name_H-M   'P 1'
#
loop_
_entity.id
_entity.type
_entity.pdbx_description
1 polymer ?
#
loop_
_entity_poly.entity_id
_entity_poly.type
_entity_poly.pdbx_seq_one_letter_code
_entity_poly.pdbx_strand_id
1 'polypeptide(L)'
;MPLYQATASAPVNIACIKYWGKRDTKLILPTNSSLSVTLDQDQLRSTTTSRADSSFEKDRLWLNGVEEEIKSGGRLATCISEMRRLRRESTLTQVQISPYNVHISSRNNFPTAAGLASSASGFAALVSSLAALYALPASPSQLSLIARQGSGSACRSLFGGFVAWEMGSSPDGSDSLAVEVAPRSHWPQLQALICVVSDDKKGTSSTSGMQRTVETSALLQHRIVSVVPERMAAISAAIHARDFNTFARITMQDSNQFHAVALDTDPPIFYMNDVSRAIIALIVEYNRVAVERGGSLKAAYTFDAGPNAVIYAPEENLKEIVELIVRYFPQADTFKDPFGLFGAAGVRGKVVEGFNEAVAKPFGVGAVKGLIHTRVGDGPRVLGVEEALLGPNGLPKVA
;
A
#
# COMPACT_ATOMS: atom_id res chain seq x y z
N MET A 1 25.89 -26.75 10.92
CA MET A 1 24.44 -27.04 10.83
C MET A 1 23.90 -26.40 9.55
N PRO A 2 22.88 -26.98 8.90
CA PRO A 2 22.26 -26.37 7.71
C PRO A 2 21.67 -25.00 8.05
N LEU A 3 21.84 -24.03 7.14
CA LEU A 3 21.29 -22.68 7.28
C LEU A 3 19.84 -22.66 6.77
N TYR A 4 18.87 -22.49 7.66
CA TYR A 4 17.46 -22.30 7.28
C TYR A 4 17.13 -20.81 7.26
N GLN A 5 17.19 -20.21 6.07
CA GLN A 5 16.96 -18.77 5.89
C GLN A 5 16.27 -18.50 4.56
N ALA A 6 15.35 -17.54 4.54
CA ALA A 6 14.76 -17.02 3.32
C ALA A 6 14.61 -15.50 3.38
N THR A 7 14.87 -14.84 2.27
CA THR A 7 14.66 -13.40 2.09
C THR A 7 13.54 -13.20 1.08
N ALA A 8 12.61 -12.30 1.39
CA ALA A 8 11.58 -11.88 0.45
C ALA A 8 11.40 -10.37 0.48
N SER A 9 11.08 -9.78 -0.66
CA SER A 9 10.49 -8.44 -0.71
C SER A 9 9.00 -8.49 -0.97
N ALA A 10 8.28 -7.48 -0.50
CA ALA A 10 6.88 -7.28 -0.83
C ALA A 10 6.59 -5.83 -1.24
N PRO A 11 5.66 -5.64 -2.19
CA PRO A 11 5.29 -4.33 -2.71
C PRO A 11 4.39 -3.55 -1.74
N VAL A 12 4.42 -2.23 -1.87
CA VAL A 12 3.35 -1.35 -1.38
C VAL A 12 2.12 -1.48 -2.28
N ASN A 13 0.92 -1.37 -1.72
CA ASN A 13 -0.32 -1.22 -2.48
C ASN A 13 -1.04 0.06 -2.06
N ILE A 14 -1.74 0.70 -3.00
CA ILE A 14 -2.53 1.92 -2.75
C ILE A 14 -3.99 1.66 -3.10
N ALA A 15 -4.88 1.89 -2.14
CA ALA A 15 -6.29 1.58 -2.27
C ALA A 15 -7.01 2.59 -3.19
N CYS A 16 -7.73 2.10 -4.19
CA CYS A 16 -8.71 2.88 -4.95
C CYS A 16 -10.07 2.85 -4.26
N ILE A 17 -10.46 1.69 -3.70
CA ILE A 17 -11.61 1.55 -2.79
C ILE A 17 -11.08 1.36 -1.38
N LYS A 18 -11.42 2.27 -0.47
CA LYS A 18 -10.78 2.38 0.84
C LYS A 18 -11.32 1.38 1.85
N TYR A 19 -10.38 0.72 2.53
CA TYR A 19 -10.62 -0.01 3.77
C TYR A 19 -10.60 0.98 4.94
N TRP A 20 -11.75 1.16 5.60
CA TRP A 20 -11.87 2.03 6.77
C TRP A 20 -12.97 1.54 7.73
N GLY A 21 -12.56 0.77 8.74
CA GLY A 21 -13.44 0.21 9.76
C GLY A 21 -13.31 -1.30 9.88
N LYS A 22 -13.35 -1.81 11.12
CA LYS A 22 -13.33 -3.26 11.39
C LYS A 22 -14.63 -3.68 12.06
N ARG A 23 -15.24 -4.75 11.53
CA ARG A 23 -16.33 -5.46 12.21
C ARG A 23 -15.79 -6.40 13.30
N ASP A 24 -14.54 -6.86 13.15
CA ASP A 24 -13.82 -7.63 14.18
C ASP A 24 -12.38 -7.13 14.28
N THR A 25 -11.98 -6.66 15.46
CA THR A 25 -10.64 -6.11 15.70
C THR A 25 -9.57 -7.17 15.97
N LYS A 26 -9.96 -8.36 16.45
CA LYS A 26 -9.06 -9.46 16.77
C LYS A 26 -8.64 -10.20 15.52
N LEU A 27 -9.61 -10.55 14.67
CA LEU A 27 -9.39 -11.22 13.39
C LEU A 27 -9.07 -10.23 12.24
N ILE A 28 -9.20 -8.93 12.50
CA ILE A 28 -9.03 -7.84 11.53
C ILE A 28 -9.96 -8.05 10.33
N LEU A 29 -11.25 -8.19 10.60
CA LEU A 29 -12.28 -8.33 9.56
C LEU A 29 -12.84 -6.94 9.24
N PRO A 30 -12.93 -6.57 7.96
CA PRO A 30 -13.28 -5.20 7.58
C PRO A 30 -14.80 -5.01 7.57
N THR A 31 -15.27 -3.78 7.68
CA THR A 31 -16.70 -3.44 7.49
C THR A 31 -17.14 -3.51 6.04
N ASN A 32 -16.20 -3.42 5.09
CA ASN A 32 -16.45 -3.46 3.65
C ASN A 32 -15.24 -4.05 2.90
N SER A 33 -15.47 -4.60 1.71
CA SER A 33 -14.38 -4.99 0.81
C SER A 33 -13.58 -3.77 0.35
N SER A 34 -12.35 -3.98 -0.11
CA SER A 34 -11.49 -2.91 -0.63
C SER A 34 -10.72 -3.38 -1.86
N LEU A 35 -10.23 -2.45 -2.67
CA LEU A 35 -9.48 -2.74 -3.89
C LEU A 35 -8.31 -1.79 -4.03
N SER A 36 -7.14 -2.33 -4.36
CA SER A 36 -5.89 -1.57 -4.50
C SER A 36 -5.13 -1.91 -5.77
N VAL A 37 -4.25 -1.00 -6.16
CA VAL A 37 -3.20 -1.26 -7.15
C VAL A 37 -1.90 -1.53 -6.40
N THR A 38 -1.25 -2.64 -6.74
CA THR A 38 0.09 -2.97 -6.24
C THR A 38 1.13 -2.14 -7.02
N LEU A 39 2.09 -1.54 -6.31
CA LEU A 39 3.14 -0.69 -6.90
C LEU A 39 4.43 -1.47 -7.16
N ASP A 40 5.23 -1.03 -8.13
CA ASP A 40 6.47 -1.72 -8.54
C ASP A 40 7.55 -1.67 -7.43
N GLN A 41 8.08 -2.85 -7.09
CA GLN A 41 9.09 -3.04 -6.03
C GLN A 41 10.45 -2.46 -6.38
N ASP A 42 10.66 -2.09 -7.64
CA ASP A 42 11.86 -1.40 -8.08
C ASP A 42 11.93 0.01 -7.50
N GLN A 43 10.77 0.63 -7.23
CA GLN A 43 10.70 1.93 -6.54
C GLN A 43 10.40 1.78 -5.05
N LEU A 44 9.43 0.93 -4.67
CA LEU A 44 8.93 0.87 -3.29
C LEU A 44 8.76 -0.58 -2.82
N ARG A 45 9.60 -1.00 -1.86
CA ARG A 45 9.51 -2.34 -1.28
C ARG A 45 9.91 -2.40 0.19
N SER A 46 9.28 -3.33 0.89
CA SER A 46 9.78 -3.86 2.16
C SER A 46 10.57 -5.13 1.87
N THR A 47 11.72 -5.33 2.51
CA THR A 47 12.54 -6.54 2.41
C THR A 47 12.66 -7.16 3.79
N THR A 48 12.39 -8.45 3.90
CA THR A 48 12.45 -9.20 5.17
C THR A 48 13.25 -10.48 4.98
N THR A 49 14.17 -10.73 5.90
CA THR A 49 14.87 -12.01 6.03
C THR A 49 14.42 -12.69 7.30
N SER A 50 14.00 -13.95 7.19
CA SER A 50 13.63 -14.81 8.32
C SER A 50 14.59 -15.99 8.37
N ARG A 51 15.12 -16.29 9.54
CA ARG A 51 16.03 -17.42 9.79
C ARG A 51 15.55 -18.22 10.99
N ALA A 52 15.47 -19.54 10.83
CA ALA A 52 15.19 -20.48 11.91
C ALA A 52 16.47 -21.23 12.31
N ASP A 53 16.72 -21.37 13.61
CA ASP A 53 17.90 -22.06 14.12
C ASP A 53 17.58 -22.69 15.48
N SER A 54 18.05 -23.92 15.72
CA SER A 54 17.84 -24.62 16.99
C SER A 54 18.61 -23.99 18.15
N SER A 55 19.63 -23.19 17.85
CA SER A 55 20.43 -22.45 18.85
C SER A 55 19.78 -21.13 19.29
N PHE A 56 18.74 -20.65 18.60
CA PHE A 56 18.05 -19.43 19.00
C PHE A 56 17.17 -19.68 20.24
N GLU A 57 17.26 -18.81 21.24
CA GLU A 57 16.54 -18.95 22.51
C GLU A 57 15.10 -18.41 22.46
N LYS A 58 14.84 -17.44 21.59
CA LYS A 58 13.52 -16.80 21.42
C LYS A 58 13.35 -16.20 20.03
N ASP A 59 12.10 -15.96 19.65
CA ASP A 59 11.80 -15.15 18.46
C ASP A 59 12.26 -13.70 18.67
N ARG A 60 12.89 -13.12 17.64
CA ARG A 60 13.38 -11.74 17.65
C ARG A 60 13.11 -11.08 16.32
N LEU A 61 12.72 -9.80 16.35
CA LEU A 61 12.48 -9.01 15.15
C LEU A 61 13.23 -7.69 15.21
N TRP A 62 13.89 -7.31 14.12
CA TRP A 62 14.47 -6.00 13.93
C TRP A 62 13.81 -5.30 12.75
N LEU A 63 13.38 -4.05 12.95
CA LEU A 63 12.84 -3.19 11.92
C LEU A 63 13.78 -1.99 11.74
N ASN A 64 14.36 -1.84 10.55
CA ASN A 64 15.34 -0.80 10.25
C ASN A 64 16.50 -0.75 11.26
N GLY A 65 16.98 -1.93 11.68
CA GLY A 65 18.08 -2.07 12.64
C GLY A 65 17.70 -1.96 14.12
N VAL A 66 16.49 -1.51 14.44
CA VAL A 66 16.00 -1.42 15.82
C VAL A 66 15.24 -2.69 16.19
N GLU A 67 15.55 -3.28 17.34
CA GLU A 67 14.82 -4.45 17.83
C GLU A 67 13.42 -4.06 18.30
N GLU A 68 12.42 -4.77 17.81
CA GLU A 68 11.01 -4.58 18.14
C GLU A 68 10.53 -5.73 19.02
N GLU A 69 9.70 -5.39 20.01
CA GLU A 69 9.14 -6.38 20.92
C GLU A 69 8.05 -7.23 20.23
N ILE A 70 8.22 -8.55 20.22
CA ILE A 70 7.19 -9.51 19.81
C ILE A 70 6.29 -9.79 21.02
N LYS A 71 5.26 -8.96 21.20
CA LYS A 71 4.29 -9.11 22.30
C LYS A 71 3.46 -10.37 22.13
N SER A 72 3.36 -11.19 23.19
CA SER A 72 2.48 -12.36 23.22
C SER A 72 1.03 -11.96 22.92
N GLY A 73 0.36 -12.71 22.04
CA GLY A 73 -0.99 -12.39 21.55
C GLY A 73 -1.07 -11.16 20.64
N GLY A 74 0.05 -10.49 20.35
CA GLY A 74 0.13 -9.37 19.42
C GLY A 74 0.19 -9.80 17.96
N ARG A 75 0.01 -8.84 17.06
CA ARG A 75 -0.08 -9.04 15.60
C ARG A 75 1.11 -9.83 15.01
N LEU A 76 2.34 -9.52 15.44
CA LEU A 76 3.55 -10.24 15.01
C LEU A 76 3.55 -11.69 15.50
N ALA A 77 3.27 -11.91 16.79
CA ALA A 77 3.21 -13.24 17.39
C ALA A 77 2.14 -14.12 16.72
N THR A 78 0.96 -13.56 16.43
CA THR A 78 -0.11 -14.24 15.70
C THR A 78 0.36 -14.68 14.32
N CYS A 79 0.97 -13.80 13.53
CA CYS A 79 1.50 -14.18 12.21
C CYS A 79 2.53 -15.31 12.32
N ILE A 80 3.53 -15.19 13.19
CA ILE A 80 4.59 -16.21 13.35
C ILE A 80 3.98 -17.56 13.79
N SER A 81 3.05 -17.54 14.74
CA SER A 81 2.37 -18.74 15.24
C SER A 81 1.59 -19.45 14.13
N GLU A 82 0.82 -18.72 13.33
CA GLU A 82 0.05 -19.30 12.23
C GLU A 82 0.96 -19.86 11.12
N MET A 83 2.06 -19.18 10.79
CA MET A 83 3.04 -19.69 9.83
C MET A 83 3.70 -20.99 10.31
N ARG A 84 4.03 -21.08 11.60
CA ARG A 84 4.52 -22.32 12.22
C ARG A 84 3.46 -23.42 12.21
N ARG A 85 2.19 -23.08 12.48
CA ARG A 85 1.07 -24.02 12.46
C ARG A 85 0.93 -24.65 11.08
N LEU A 86 0.92 -23.85 10.02
CA LEU A 86 0.90 -24.34 8.64
C LEU A 86 2.08 -25.27 8.34
N ARG A 87 3.29 -24.95 8.82
CA ARG A 87 4.46 -25.83 8.64
C ARG A 87 4.33 -27.15 9.42
N ARG A 88 3.76 -27.15 10.62
CA ARG A 88 3.50 -28.37 11.40
C ARG A 88 2.48 -29.29 10.73
N GLU A 89 1.44 -28.71 10.16
CA GLU A 89 0.35 -29.44 9.50
C GLU A 89 0.71 -29.87 8.07
N SER A 90 1.75 -29.28 7.47
CA SER A 90 2.21 -29.66 6.13
C SER A 90 2.76 -31.08 6.10
N THR A 91 2.46 -31.82 5.04
CA THR A 91 2.95 -33.20 4.79
C THR A 91 4.36 -33.23 4.17
N LEU A 92 5.13 -32.14 4.30
CA LEU A 92 6.45 -32.02 3.71
C LEU A 92 7.46 -32.95 4.40
N THR A 93 8.28 -33.64 3.62
CA THR A 93 9.29 -34.61 4.11
C THR A 93 10.59 -33.97 4.60
N GLN A 94 10.74 -32.65 4.43
CA GLN A 94 11.88 -31.87 4.89
C GLN A 94 11.95 -31.80 6.42
N VAL A 95 13.14 -31.49 6.97
CA VAL A 95 13.35 -31.31 8.42
C VAL A 95 12.30 -30.36 9.01
N GLN A 96 11.71 -30.77 10.13
CA GLN A 96 10.67 -29.98 10.80
C GLN A 96 11.32 -28.83 11.59
N ILE A 97 11.38 -27.66 10.96
CA ILE A 97 12.00 -26.45 11.53
C ILE A 97 11.00 -25.51 12.23
N SER A 98 9.70 -25.83 12.24
CA SER A 98 8.70 -25.02 12.97
C SER A 98 8.87 -24.96 14.50
N PRO A 99 9.52 -25.93 15.19
CA PRO A 99 9.84 -25.79 16.61
C PRO A 99 10.98 -24.81 16.89
N TYR A 100 11.79 -24.44 15.89
CA TYR A 100 12.92 -23.54 16.09
C TYR A 100 12.43 -22.10 16.25
N ASN A 101 13.14 -21.36 17.10
CA ASN A 101 12.98 -19.92 17.21
C ASN A 101 13.43 -19.24 15.91
N VAL A 102 12.83 -18.09 15.61
CA VAL A 102 13.05 -17.35 14.36
C VAL A 102 13.59 -15.97 14.66
N HIS A 103 14.72 -15.64 14.05
CA HIS A 103 15.20 -14.27 13.96
C HIS A 103 14.75 -13.65 12.64
N ILE A 104 14.21 -12.44 12.70
CA ILE A 104 13.60 -11.74 11.56
C ILE A 104 14.20 -10.34 11.47
N SER A 105 14.77 -9.96 10.34
CA SER A 105 15.18 -8.57 10.09
C SER A 105 14.43 -8.02 8.89
N SER A 106 13.89 -6.82 9.01
CA SER A 106 13.11 -6.14 7.97
C SER A 106 13.58 -4.71 7.75
N ARG A 107 13.54 -4.24 6.49
CA ARG A 107 13.83 -2.86 6.11
C ARG A 107 12.91 -2.38 4.98
N ASN A 108 12.67 -1.08 4.91
CA ASN A 108 11.98 -0.43 3.78
C ASN A 108 12.96 0.48 3.02
N ASN A 109 12.84 0.59 1.70
CA ASN A 109 13.61 1.57 0.91
C ASN A 109 12.91 2.95 0.79
N PHE A 110 11.84 3.16 1.57
CA PHE A 110 11.10 4.41 1.66
C PHE A 110 10.90 4.80 3.13
N PRO A 111 10.69 6.10 3.45
CA PRO A 111 10.55 6.53 4.83
C PRO A 111 9.35 5.86 5.50
N THR A 112 9.58 5.21 6.65
CA THR A 112 8.54 4.44 7.36
C THR A 112 7.33 5.30 7.76
N ALA A 113 7.55 6.60 7.99
CA ALA A 113 6.55 7.58 8.38
C ALA A 113 5.88 8.33 7.20
N ALA A 114 6.31 8.12 5.94
CA ALA A 114 5.75 8.78 4.75
C ALA A 114 4.30 8.36 4.41
N GLY A 115 3.56 7.70 5.30
CA GLY A 115 2.16 7.34 5.06
C GLY A 115 1.92 6.34 3.92
N LEU A 116 2.96 5.80 3.27
CA LEU A 116 2.90 4.88 2.12
C LEU A 116 2.62 3.43 2.52
N ALA A 117 1.71 3.22 3.46
CA ALA A 117 1.31 1.89 3.93
C ALA A 117 2.48 0.95 4.33
N SER A 118 3.51 1.47 5.00
CA SER A 118 4.71 0.71 5.45
C SER A 118 4.38 -0.56 6.26
N SER A 119 3.34 -0.51 7.09
CA SER A 119 2.86 -1.70 7.82
C SER A 119 2.30 -2.78 6.88
N ALA A 120 1.64 -2.41 5.78
CA ALA A 120 1.03 -3.38 4.88
C ALA A 120 2.10 -4.20 4.13
N SER A 121 3.05 -3.52 3.50
CA SER A 121 4.17 -4.13 2.80
C SER A 121 5.12 -4.88 3.75
N GLY A 122 5.36 -4.36 4.96
CA GLY A 122 6.17 -5.04 5.97
C GLY A 122 5.59 -6.38 6.43
N PHE A 123 4.29 -6.44 6.75
CA PHE A 123 3.64 -7.70 7.12
C PHE A 123 3.50 -8.67 5.95
N ALA A 124 3.30 -8.17 4.73
CA ALA A 124 3.34 -9.01 3.52
C ALA A 124 4.74 -9.63 3.33
N ALA A 125 5.81 -8.84 3.46
CA ALA A 125 7.19 -9.33 3.35
C ALA A 125 7.54 -10.35 4.46
N LEU A 126 7.04 -10.12 5.68
CA LEU A 126 7.16 -11.09 6.78
C LEU A 126 6.52 -12.43 6.43
N VAL A 127 5.26 -12.42 6.01
CA VAL A 127 4.53 -13.65 5.65
C VAL A 127 5.19 -14.34 4.46
N SER A 128 5.60 -13.60 3.43
CA SER A 128 6.30 -14.17 2.27
C SER A 128 7.65 -14.77 2.62
N SER A 129 8.44 -14.11 3.47
CA SER A 129 9.74 -14.62 3.94
C SER A 129 9.57 -15.88 4.80
N LEU A 130 8.59 -15.91 5.71
CA LEU A 130 8.29 -17.10 6.51
C LEU A 130 7.72 -18.24 5.65
N ALA A 131 6.88 -17.95 4.66
CA ALA A 131 6.35 -18.95 3.73
C ALA A 131 7.48 -19.62 2.94
N ALA A 132 8.44 -18.82 2.45
CA ALA A 132 9.63 -19.31 1.76
C ALA A 132 10.55 -20.10 2.70
N LEU A 133 10.81 -19.60 3.93
CA LEU A 133 11.61 -20.29 4.95
C LEU A 133 11.05 -21.68 5.26
N TYR A 134 9.74 -21.78 5.42
CA TYR A 134 9.04 -23.02 5.75
C TYR A 134 8.62 -23.82 4.52
N ALA A 135 8.96 -23.38 3.30
CA ALA A 135 8.54 -24.00 2.04
C ALA A 135 7.05 -24.35 1.99
N LEU A 136 6.18 -23.46 2.51
CA LEU A 136 4.76 -23.74 2.66
C LEU A 136 4.08 -23.93 1.29
N PRO A 137 3.27 -24.99 1.09
CA PRO A 137 2.50 -25.20 -0.13
C PRO A 137 1.19 -24.39 -0.10
N ALA A 138 1.26 -23.12 0.28
CA ALA A 138 0.10 -22.24 0.45
C ALA A 138 -0.02 -21.26 -0.72
N SER A 139 -1.23 -21.07 -1.24
CA SER A 139 -1.50 -20.06 -2.25
C SER A 139 -1.37 -18.64 -1.67
N PRO A 140 -1.15 -17.60 -2.49
CA PRO A 140 -1.12 -16.23 -2.00
C PRO A 140 -2.42 -15.81 -1.29
N SER A 141 -3.59 -16.31 -1.71
CA SER A 141 -4.86 -16.09 -1.01
C SER A 141 -4.86 -16.72 0.40
N GLN A 142 -4.34 -17.93 0.56
CA GLN A 142 -4.23 -18.57 1.89
C GLN A 142 -3.26 -17.80 2.79
N LEU A 143 -2.11 -17.37 2.27
CA LEU A 143 -1.16 -16.54 3.00
C LEU A 143 -1.76 -15.17 3.38
N SER A 144 -2.65 -14.64 2.55
CA SER A 144 -3.32 -13.35 2.78
C SER A 144 -4.21 -13.35 4.05
N LEU A 145 -4.75 -14.51 4.46
CA LEU A 145 -5.51 -14.68 5.71
C LEU A 145 -4.64 -14.37 6.94
N ILE A 146 -3.36 -14.75 6.89
CA ILE A 146 -2.39 -14.53 7.97
C ILE A 146 -1.89 -13.08 7.92
N ALA A 147 -1.57 -12.58 6.72
CA ALA A 147 -1.14 -11.19 6.54
C ALA A 147 -2.20 -10.19 7.02
N ARG A 148 -3.49 -10.48 6.78
CA ARG A 148 -4.64 -9.70 7.28
C ARG A 148 -4.59 -9.51 8.79
N GLN A 149 -4.35 -10.58 9.55
CA GLN A 149 -4.29 -10.54 11.01
C GLN A 149 -3.08 -9.77 11.55
N GLY A 150 -2.01 -9.67 10.76
CA GLY A 150 -0.87 -8.79 11.06
C GLY A 150 -1.17 -7.31 10.84
N SER A 151 -1.73 -7.01 9.67
CA SER A 151 -2.12 -5.67 9.26
C SER A 151 -3.11 -5.79 8.11
N GLY A 152 -4.40 -5.47 8.32
CA GLY A 152 -5.49 -5.77 7.38
C GLY A 152 -5.13 -5.64 5.90
N SER A 153 -4.72 -4.43 5.46
CA SER A 153 -4.34 -4.14 4.08
C SER A 153 -3.09 -4.84 3.54
N ALA A 154 -2.30 -5.52 4.40
CA ALA A 154 -1.17 -6.35 4.00
C ALA A 154 -1.62 -7.53 3.13
N CYS A 155 -2.83 -8.05 3.34
CA CYS A 155 -3.38 -9.15 2.54
C CYS A 155 -3.32 -8.84 1.03
N ARG A 156 -3.58 -7.58 0.64
CA ARG A 156 -3.57 -7.16 -0.77
C ARG A 156 -2.17 -7.08 -1.36
N SER A 157 -1.12 -6.93 -0.55
CA SER A 157 0.27 -6.95 -1.00
C SER A 157 0.82 -8.36 -1.26
N LEU A 158 0.01 -9.42 -1.10
CA LEU A 158 0.39 -10.79 -1.48
C LEU A 158 0.24 -11.05 -2.98
N PHE A 159 -0.36 -10.12 -3.72
CA PHE A 159 -0.58 -10.20 -5.16
C PHE A 159 -0.02 -8.97 -5.89
N GLY A 160 0.29 -9.15 -7.18
CA GLY A 160 0.58 -8.06 -8.10
C GLY A 160 -0.68 -7.48 -8.72
N GLY A 161 -0.52 -6.48 -9.57
CA GLY A 161 -1.62 -5.95 -10.36
C GLY A 161 -2.68 -5.22 -9.54
N PHE A 162 -3.93 -5.63 -9.73
CA PHE A 162 -5.11 -5.09 -9.08
C PHE A 162 -5.67 -6.15 -8.15
N VAL A 163 -5.84 -5.78 -6.88
CA VAL A 163 -6.08 -6.76 -5.82
C VAL A 163 -7.27 -6.31 -4.98
N ALA A 164 -8.26 -7.18 -4.85
CA ALA A 164 -9.36 -6.99 -3.93
C ALA A 164 -9.05 -7.69 -2.60
N TRP A 165 -9.45 -7.08 -1.50
CA TRP A 165 -9.66 -7.76 -0.24
C TRP A 165 -11.16 -7.94 -0.06
N GLU A 166 -11.60 -9.18 -0.16
CA GLU A 166 -12.99 -9.57 0.09
C GLU A 166 -13.27 -9.52 1.59
N MET A 167 -14.34 -8.83 1.97
CA MET A 167 -14.66 -8.69 3.38
C MET A 167 -15.02 -10.02 4.04
N GLY A 168 -15.49 -11.00 3.28
CA GLY A 168 -16.01 -12.26 3.80
C GLY A 168 -17.29 -12.06 4.64
N SER A 169 -17.97 -13.17 4.89
CA SER A 169 -19.19 -13.28 5.67
C SER A 169 -19.01 -14.18 6.90
N SER A 170 -18.02 -15.07 6.87
CA SER A 170 -17.79 -16.06 7.90
C SER A 170 -17.24 -15.40 9.17
N PRO A 171 -17.80 -15.69 10.37
CA PRO A 171 -17.33 -15.10 11.63
C PRO A 171 -15.90 -15.47 12.01
N ASP A 172 -15.40 -16.62 11.55
CA ASP A 172 -14.01 -17.06 11.74
C ASP A 172 -13.02 -16.36 10.79
N GLY A 173 -13.53 -15.60 9.82
CA GLY A 173 -12.75 -14.90 8.83
C GLY A 173 -12.07 -15.79 7.78
N SER A 174 -12.48 -17.04 7.64
CA SER A 174 -11.92 -17.98 6.65
C SER A 174 -12.11 -17.54 5.19
N ASP A 175 -13.14 -16.72 4.93
CA ASP A 175 -13.48 -16.14 3.62
C ASP A 175 -13.11 -14.65 3.48
N SER A 176 -12.41 -14.06 4.45
CA SER A 176 -11.93 -12.68 4.34
C SER A 176 -10.47 -12.64 3.88
N LEU A 177 -10.25 -12.75 2.58
CA LEU A 177 -8.94 -12.91 1.97
C LEU A 177 -8.74 -11.98 0.76
N ALA A 178 -7.49 -11.89 0.29
CA ALA A 178 -7.18 -11.18 -0.94
C ALA A 178 -7.31 -12.07 -2.16
N VAL A 179 -7.80 -11.49 -3.25
CA VAL A 179 -7.93 -12.09 -4.58
C VAL A 179 -7.38 -11.16 -5.64
N GLU A 180 -6.75 -11.73 -6.67
CA GLU A 180 -6.33 -10.97 -7.85
C GLU A 180 -7.57 -10.63 -8.70
N VAL A 181 -7.77 -9.35 -8.97
CA VAL A 181 -8.78 -8.86 -9.92
C VAL A 181 -8.20 -8.88 -11.32
N ALA A 182 -6.97 -8.41 -11.49
CA ALA A 182 -6.24 -8.53 -12.75
C ALA A 182 -4.72 -8.47 -12.49
N PRO A 183 -3.91 -9.25 -13.22
CA PRO A 183 -2.46 -9.24 -13.04
C PRO A 183 -1.84 -7.94 -13.55
N ARG A 184 -0.59 -7.66 -13.15
CA ARG A 184 0.19 -6.52 -13.65
C ARG A 184 0.19 -6.42 -15.19
N SER A 185 0.32 -7.55 -15.87
CA SER A 185 0.37 -7.62 -17.35
C SER A 185 -0.95 -7.22 -18.01
N HIS A 186 -2.06 -7.17 -17.27
CA HIS A 186 -3.36 -6.78 -17.80
C HIS A 186 -3.42 -5.30 -18.12
N TRP A 187 -2.82 -4.41 -17.33
CA TRP A 187 -2.87 -2.96 -17.57
C TRP A 187 -1.54 -2.27 -17.24
N PRO A 188 -0.45 -2.59 -17.97
CA PRO A 188 0.90 -2.13 -17.65
C PRO A 188 1.12 -0.62 -17.87
N GLN A 189 0.27 0.03 -18.67
CA GLN A 189 0.34 1.47 -18.96
C GLN A 189 -0.18 2.33 -17.79
N LEU A 190 -0.88 1.75 -16.81
CA LEU A 190 -1.32 2.51 -15.64
C LEU A 190 -0.11 2.81 -14.75
N GLN A 191 0.17 4.09 -14.53
CA GLN A 191 1.28 4.55 -13.71
C GLN A 191 0.77 5.38 -12.53
N ALA A 192 1.66 5.64 -11.57
CA ALA A 192 1.36 6.40 -10.37
C ALA A 192 2.47 7.41 -10.06
N LEU A 193 2.07 8.64 -9.74
CA LEU A 193 2.94 9.67 -9.17
C LEU A 193 2.53 9.91 -7.71
N ILE A 194 3.45 9.67 -6.78
CA ILE A 194 3.24 9.94 -5.36
C ILE A 194 3.85 11.30 -5.03
N CYS A 195 3.03 12.20 -4.50
CA CYS A 195 3.46 13.49 -3.97
C CYS A 195 3.62 13.39 -2.45
N VAL A 196 4.86 13.40 -1.97
CA VAL A 196 5.17 13.31 -0.54
C VAL A 196 5.02 14.71 0.07
N VAL A 197 3.87 14.98 0.69
CA VAL A 197 3.55 16.24 1.36
C VAL A 197 4.14 16.28 2.77
N SER A 198 4.05 15.17 3.50
CA SER A 198 4.64 15.02 4.82
C SER A 198 5.13 13.58 5.04
N ASP A 199 6.25 13.47 5.74
CA ASP A 199 6.80 12.24 6.30
C ASP A 199 6.81 12.26 7.84
N ASP A 200 6.05 13.18 8.44
CA ASP A 200 5.92 13.30 9.88
C ASP A 200 5.01 12.20 10.43
N LYS A 201 5.16 11.88 11.73
CA LYS A 201 4.26 10.93 12.38
C LYS A 201 2.82 11.46 12.31
N LYS A 202 1.90 10.57 11.92
CA LYS A 202 0.47 10.87 11.85
C LYS A 202 -0.03 11.30 13.24
N GLY A 203 -0.83 12.37 13.29
CA GLY A 203 -1.51 12.79 14.52
C GLY A 203 -2.46 11.70 15.05
N THR A 204 -3.31 11.16 14.16
CA THR A 204 -4.22 10.05 14.48
C THR A 204 -3.78 8.79 13.72
N SER A 205 -3.58 7.68 14.45
CA SER A 205 -3.25 6.40 13.81
C SER A 205 -4.45 5.85 13.03
N SER A 206 -4.21 5.10 11.95
CA SER A 206 -5.29 4.50 11.17
C SER A 206 -6.15 3.54 11.99
N THR A 207 -5.55 2.79 12.93
CA THR A 207 -6.29 1.81 13.76
C THR A 207 -7.24 2.48 14.73
N SER A 208 -6.78 3.49 15.47
CA SER A 208 -7.64 4.24 16.40
C SER A 208 -8.68 5.06 15.63
N GLY A 209 -8.27 5.71 14.55
CA GLY A 209 -9.15 6.54 13.73
C GLY A 209 -10.31 5.75 13.13
N MET A 210 -10.03 4.60 12.51
CA MET A 210 -11.09 3.84 11.83
C MET A 210 -12.12 3.24 12.79
N GLN A 211 -11.71 2.82 13.99
CA GLN A 211 -12.65 2.32 14.99
C GLN A 211 -13.51 3.45 15.54
N ARG A 212 -12.92 4.63 15.79
CA ARG A 212 -13.69 5.79 16.19
C ARG A 212 -14.71 6.20 15.13
N THR A 213 -14.36 6.12 13.85
CA THR A 213 -15.31 6.34 12.75
C THR A 213 -16.44 5.32 12.77
N VAL A 214 -16.15 4.03 12.99
CA VAL A 214 -17.18 2.98 13.16
C VAL A 214 -18.14 3.31 14.30
N GLU A 215 -17.63 3.80 15.42
CA GLU A 215 -18.40 4.11 16.61
C GLU A 215 -19.28 5.37 16.49
N THR A 216 -18.86 6.35 15.69
CA THR A 216 -19.43 7.71 15.77
C THR A 216 -19.95 8.29 14.45
N SER A 217 -19.48 7.82 13.29
CA SER A 217 -19.91 8.36 11.99
C SER A 217 -21.20 7.71 11.51
N ALA A 218 -22.26 8.51 11.42
CA ALA A 218 -23.52 8.08 10.82
C ALA A 218 -23.37 7.85 9.30
N LEU A 219 -22.53 8.64 8.63
CA LEU A 219 -22.29 8.52 7.19
C LEU A 219 -21.55 7.23 6.81
N LEU A 220 -20.72 6.69 7.72
CA LEU A 220 -20.02 5.43 7.46
C LEU A 220 -21.00 4.26 7.24
N GLN A 221 -22.12 4.22 7.96
CA GLN A 221 -23.09 3.12 7.83
C GLN A 221 -23.70 3.05 6.42
N HIS A 222 -24.09 4.20 5.86
CA HIS A 222 -24.55 4.26 4.49
C HIS A 222 -23.44 3.90 3.49
N ARG A 223 -22.21 4.38 3.73
CA ARG A 223 -21.05 4.04 2.89
C ARG A 223 -20.83 2.53 2.80
N ILE A 224 -20.82 1.81 3.92
CA ILE A 224 -20.49 0.38 3.94
C ILE A 224 -21.61 -0.49 3.33
N VAL A 225 -22.88 -0.11 3.52
CA VAL A 225 -24.03 -0.90 3.04
C VAL A 225 -24.35 -0.61 1.58
N SER A 226 -24.36 0.66 1.17
CA SER A 226 -24.94 1.07 -0.11
C SER A 226 -23.91 1.51 -1.14
N VAL A 227 -22.79 2.10 -0.71
CA VAL A 227 -21.87 2.75 -1.66
C VAL A 227 -20.71 1.85 -2.08
N VAL A 228 -20.03 1.23 -1.10
CA VAL A 228 -18.84 0.44 -1.38
C VAL A 228 -19.13 -0.81 -2.24
N PRO A 229 -20.20 -1.58 -2.02
CA PRO A 229 -20.50 -2.75 -2.86
C PRO A 229 -20.66 -2.40 -4.35
N GLU A 230 -21.40 -1.33 -4.66
CA GLU A 230 -21.58 -0.86 -6.03
C GLU A 230 -20.27 -0.38 -6.66
N ARG A 231 -19.46 0.37 -5.90
CA ARG A 231 -18.15 0.84 -6.36
C ARG A 231 -17.16 -0.29 -6.60
N MET A 232 -17.16 -1.32 -5.74
CA MET A 232 -16.34 -2.52 -5.93
C MET A 232 -16.69 -3.21 -7.24
N ALA A 233 -17.98 -3.42 -7.53
CA ALA A 233 -18.41 -4.02 -8.79
C ALA A 233 -18.02 -3.17 -10.00
N ALA A 234 -18.30 -1.86 -9.95
CA ALA A 234 -18.03 -0.96 -11.07
C ALA A 234 -16.54 -0.75 -11.35
N ILE A 235 -15.68 -0.64 -10.31
CA ILE A 235 -14.24 -0.46 -10.52
C ILE A 235 -13.58 -1.75 -11.00
N SER A 236 -14.02 -2.92 -10.54
CA SER A 236 -13.52 -4.21 -11.05
C SER A 236 -13.86 -4.37 -12.54
N ALA A 237 -15.10 -4.04 -12.93
CA ALA A 237 -15.49 -4.01 -14.35
C ALA A 237 -14.64 -3.03 -15.16
N ALA A 238 -14.38 -1.83 -14.63
CA ALA A 238 -13.52 -0.84 -15.28
C ALA A 238 -12.08 -1.33 -15.44
N ILE A 239 -11.53 -2.03 -14.45
CA ILE A 239 -10.20 -2.65 -14.53
C ILE A 239 -10.15 -3.71 -15.63
N HIS A 240 -11.13 -4.61 -15.67
CA HIS A 240 -11.20 -5.63 -16.74
C HIS A 240 -11.31 -5.01 -18.13
N ALA A 241 -12.09 -3.93 -18.28
CA ALA A 241 -12.27 -3.21 -19.54
C ALA A 241 -11.14 -2.21 -19.87
N ARG A 242 -10.19 -1.98 -18.96
CA ARG A 242 -9.19 -0.89 -19.03
C ARG A 242 -9.85 0.49 -19.23
N ASP A 243 -11.03 0.68 -18.66
CA ASP A 243 -11.78 1.94 -18.69
C ASP A 243 -11.21 2.91 -17.66
N PHE A 244 -10.26 3.73 -18.09
CA PHE A 244 -9.64 4.73 -17.22
C PHE A 244 -10.63 5.77 -16.71
N ASN A 245 -11.65 6.15 -17.49
CA ASN A 245 -12.63 7.15 -17.04
C ASN A 245 -13.39 6.68 -15.81
N THR A 246 -13.94 5.47 -15.87
CA THR A 246 -14.68 4.90 -14.74
C THR A 246 -13.74 4.62 -13.56
N PHE A 247 -12.56 4.06 -13.80
CA PHE A 247 -11.53 3.85 -12.78
C PHE A 247 -11.17 5.16 -12.06
N ALA A 248 -10.88 6.23 -12.82
CA ALA A 248 -10.46 7.52 -12.30
C ALA A 248 -11.56 8.17 -11.45
N ARG A 249 -12.78 8.21 -11.99
CA ARG A 249 -13.94 8.79 -11.29
C ARG A 249 -14.21 8.08 -9.97
N ILE A 250 -14.24 6.75 -9.96
CA ILE A 250 -14.51 5.99 -8.74
C ILE A 250 -13.38 6.18 -7.72
N THR A 251 -12.12 6.12 -8.16
CA THR A 251 -10.95 6.30 -7.30
C THR A 251 -10.97 7.65 -6.56
N MET A 252 -11.26 8.74 -7.29
CA MET A 252 -11.36 10.08 -6.70
C MET A 252 -12.58 10.20 -5.76
N GLN A 253 -13.74 9.69 -6.17
CA GLN A 253 -14.97 9.74 -5.37
C GLN A 253 -14.85 8.92 -4.08
N ASP A 254 -14.19 7.77 -4.11
CA ASP A 254 -14.01 6.93 -2.92
C ASP A 254 -12.97 7.48 -1.96
N SER A 255 -11.89 8.09 -2.49
CA SER A 255 -10.95 8.87 -1.69
C SER A 255 -11.69 9.99 -0.94
N ASN A 256 -12.48 10.80 -1.65
CA ASN A 256 -13.20 11.92 -1.04
C ASN A 256 -14.19 11.45 0.02
N GLN A 257 -14.95 10.38 -0.25
CA GLN A 257 -15.92 9.87 0.71
C GLN A 257 -15.26 9.22 1.94
N PHE A 258 -14.09 8.60 1.78
CA PHE A 258 -13.29 8.15 2.92
C PHE A 258 -12.90 9.33 3.84
N HIS A 259 -12.39 10.42 3.28
CA HIS A 259 -12.08 11.61 4.08
C HIS A 259 -13.33 12.31 4.62
N ALA A 260 -14.48 12.19 3.95
CA ALA A 260 -15.75 12.69 4.46
C ALA A 260 -16.24 11.92 5.70
N VAL A 261 -16.13 10.59 5.73
CA VAL A 261 -16.48 9.81 6.94
C VAL A 261 -15.44 10.01 8.07
N ALA A 262 -14.18 10.29 7.72
CA ALA A 262 -13.18 10.70 8.70
C ALA A 262 -13.54 12.08 9.33
N LEU A 263 -14.05 13.01 8.52
CA LEU A 263 -14.56 14.31 8.99
C LEU A 263 -15.85 14.19 9.82
N ASP A 264 -16.72 13.24 9.48
CA ASP A 264 -17.97 12.92 10.21
C ASP A 264 -17.75 12.14 11.52
N THR A 265 -16.51 11.74 11.80
CA THR A 265 -16.14 11.12 13.08
C THR A 265 -16.19 12.16 14.20
N ASP A 266 -16.57 11.78 15.42
CA ASP A 266 -16.49 12.66 16.59
C ASP A 266 -15.39 12.18 17.54
N PRO A 267 -14.32 12.96 17.84
CA PRO A 267 -13.96 14.23 17.20
C PRO A 267 -13.50 14.01 15.74
N PRO A 268 -13.59 15.06 14.89
CA PRO A 268 -13.27 14.96 13.48
C PRO A 268 -11.80 14.61 13.23
N ILE A 269 -11.58 13.76 12.23
CA ILE A 269 -10.24 13.34 11.82
C ILE A 269 -9.86 14.06 10.52
N PHE A 270 -8.78 14.84 10.58
CA PHE A 270 -8.22 15.53 9.41
C PHE A 270 -6.91 14.87 8.97
N TYR A 271 -6.94 14.25 7.79
CA TYR A 271 -5.74 13.70 7.15
C TYR A 271 -5.20 14.59 6.02
N MET A 272 -6.09 15.10 5.18
CA MET A 272 -5.75 16.03 4.11
C MET A 272 -5.50 17.43 4.68
N ASN A 273 -4.52 18.12 4.11
CA ASN A 273 -4.20 19.52 4.41
C ASN A 273 -4.42 20.40 3.17
N ASP A 274 -4.00 21.67 3.24
CA ASP A 274 -4.18 22.61 2.12
C ASP A 274 -3.35 22.27 0.88
N VAL A 275 -2.20 21.60 1.05
CA VAL A 275 -1.43 21.05 -0.08
C VAL A 275 -2.22 19.93 -0.76
N SER A 276 -2.80 19.01 0.01
CA SER A 276 -3.67 17.95 -0.52
C SER A 276 -4.83 18.53 -1.33
N ARG A 277 -5.51 19.56 -0.79
CA ARG A 277 -6.63 20.25 -1.46
C ARG A 277 -6.20 20.95 -2.74
N ALA A 278 -5.02 21.56 -2.75
CA ALA A 278 -4.47 22.18 -3.95
C ALA A 278 -4.18 21.13 -5.03
N ILE A 279 -3.59 19.97 -4.69
CA ILE A 279 -3.38 18.88 -5.65
C ILE A 279 -4.72 18.40 -6.24
N ILE A 280 -5.77 18.28 -5.42
CA ILE A 280 -7.13 17.97 -5.91
C ILE A 280 -7.58 19.00 -6.95
N ALA A 281 -7.49 20.30 -6.64
CA ALA A 281 -7.90 21.37 -7.54
C ALA A 281 -7.15 21.31 -8.88
N LEU A 282 -5.83 21.08 -8.85
CA LEU A 282 -5.01 20.96 -10.05
C LEU A 282 -5.41 19.77 -10.93
N ILE A 283 -5.64 18.60 -10.33
CA ILE A 283 -6.02 17.39 -11.08
C ILE A 283 -7.44 17.51 -11.64
N VAL A 284 -8.38 18.11 -10.90
CA VAL A 284 -9.72 18.41 -11.40
C VAL A 284 -9.66 19.35 -12.60
N GLU A 285 -8.87 20.42 -12.51
CA GLU A 285 -8.71 21.38 -13.60
C GLU A 285 -8.02 20.77 -14.83
N TYR A 286 -6.97 19.97 -14.61
CA TYR A 286 -6.27 19.24 -15.67
C TYR A 286 -7.22 18.31 -16.45
N ASN A 287 -8.09 17.59 -15.72
CA ASN A 287 -9.12 16.75 -16.31
C ASN A 287 -10.20 17.57 -17.04
N ARG A 288 -10.63 18.71 -16.49
CA ARG A 288 -11.62 19.60 -17.11
C ARG A 288 -11.16 20.05 -18.49
N VAL A 289 -9.91 20.53 -18.61
CA VAL A 289 -9.32 20.95 -19.88
C VAL A 289 -9.36 19.83 -20.92
N ALA A 290 -9.01 18.61 -20.51
CA ALA A 290 -9.04 17.46 -21.41
C ALA A 290 -10.46 17.13 -21.91
N VAL A 291 -11.45 17.14 -21.02
CA VAL A 291 -12.85 16.85 -21.35
C VAL A 291 -13.46 17.91 -22.26
N GLU A 292 -13.21 19.19 -22.00
CA GLU A 292 -13.73 20.29 -22.85
C GLU A 292 -13.15 20.28 -24.26
N ARG A 293 -11.96 19.72 -24.45
CA ARG A 293 -11.34 19.49 -25.76
C ARG A 293 -11.83 18.20 -26.45
N GLY A 294 -12.88 17.58 -25.94
CA GLY A 294 -13.45 16.33 -26.45
C GLY A 294 -12.68 15.07 -26.03
N GLY A 295 -11.77 15.17 -25.07
CA GLY A 295 -11.01 14.05 -24.51
C GLY A 295 -11.69 13.41 -23.30
N SER A 296 -10.92 12.58 -22.59
CA SER A 296 -11.32 11.85 -21.39
C SER A 296 -10.60 12.37 -20.14
N LEU A 297 -10.98 11.86 -18.96
CA LEU A 297 -10.17 12.03 -17.76
C LEU A 297 -8.75 11.50 -18.03
N LYS A 298 -7.74 12.24 -17.57
CA LYS A 298 -6.32 11.94 -17.77
C LYS A 298 -5.60 11.53 -16.48
N ALA A 299 -6.14 11.90 -15.32
CA ALA A 299 -5.54 11.62 -14.03
C ALA A 299 -6.59 11.35 -12.94
N ALA A 300 -6.21 10.60 -11.91
CA ALA A 300 -7.04 10.29 -10.75
C ALA A 300 -6.24 10.43 -9.46
N TYR A 301 -6.62 11.34 -8.58
CA TYR A 301 -6.01 11.43 -7.26
C TYR A 301 -6.64 10.45 -6.27
N THR A 302 -5.86 10.03 -5.28
CA THR A 302 -6.34 9.34 -4.10
C THR A 302 -5.44 9.64 -2.90
N PHE A 303 -6.03 9.64 -1.72
CA PHE A 303 -5.35 9.93 -0.46
C PHE A 303 -5.70 8.85 0.56
N ASP A 304 -4.69 8.33 1.26
CA ASP A 304 -4.87 7.44 2.40
C ASP A 304 -4.96 8.25 3.71
N ALA A 305 -4.70 7.63 4.85
CA ALA A 305 -4.69 8.28 6.16
C ALA A 305 -3.45 9.19 6.34
N GLY A 306 -3.36 10.25 5.55
CA GLY A 306 -2.32 11.29 5.58
C GLY A 306 -2.46 12.26 4.40
N PRO A 307 -1.62 13.30 4.32
CA PRO A 307 -1.75 14.35 3.30
C PRO A 307 -1.13 14.00 1.94
N ASN A 308 -0.41 12.87 1.85
CA ASN A 308 0.31 12.46 0.65
C ASN A 308 -0.67 12.06 -0.45
N ALA A 309 -0.49 12.64 -1.64
CA ALA A 309 -1.31 12.34 -2.80
C ALA A 309 -0.70 11.19 -3.59
N VAL A 310 -1.54 10.30 -4.10
CA VAL A 310 -1.18 9.38 -5.18
C VAL A 310 -2.03 9.74 -6.39
N ILE A 311 -1.39 9.99 -7.53
CA ILE A 311 -2.04 10.35 -8.78
C ILE A 311 -1.83 9.20 -9.77
N TYR A 312 -2.90 8.49 -10.09
CA TYR A 312 -2.89 7.50 -11.16
C TYR A 312 -3.15 8.15 -12.52
N ALA A 313 -2.46 7.68 -13.54
CA ALA A 313 -2.67 8.12 -14.92
C ALA A 313 -2.10 7.09 -15.92
N PRO A 314 -2.64 7.03 -17.15
CA PRO A 314 -1.95 6.39 -18.27
C PRO A 314 -0.57 7.01 -18.49
N GLU A 315 0.41 6.19 -18.87
CA GLU A 315 1.82 6.58 -19.00
C GLU A 315 2.05 7.84 -19.86
N GLU A 316 1.26 8.01 -20.92
CA GLU A 316 1.36 9.15 -21.84
C GLU A 316 1.07 10.50 -21.16
N ASN A 317 0.33 10.51 -20.04
CA ASN A 317 -0.06 11.73 -19.34
C ASN A 317 0.93 12.11 -18.21
N LEU A 318 1.85 11.21 -17.82
CA LEU A 318 2.70 11.42 -16.63
C LEU A 318 3.65 12.62 -16.79
N LYS A 319 4.12 12.86 -18.02
CA LYS A 319 4.97 14.03 -18.30
C LYS A 319 4.25 15.34 -17.96
N GLU A 320 3.03 15.53 -18.48
CA GLU A 320 2.22 16.72 -18.22
C GLU A 320 1.87 16.86 -16.73
N ILE A 321 1.59 15.75 -16.06
CA ILE A 321 1.25 15.74 -14.61
C ILE A 321 2.47 16.13 -13.78
N VAL A 322 3.66 15.61 -14.07
CA VAL A 322 4.89 15.97 -13.34
C VAL A 322 5.24 17.45 -13.56
N GLU A 323 5.12 17.95 -14.79
CA GLU A 323 5.30 19.39 -15.09
C GLU A 323 4.29 20.27 -14.32
N LEU A 324 3.02 19.85 -14.27
CA LEU A 324 1.96 20.54 -13.52
C LEU A 324 2.26 20.58 -12.02
N ILE A 325 2.64 19.45 -11.42
CA ILE A 325 2.96 19.38 -10.00
C ILE A 325 4.19 20.25 -9.69
N VAL A 326 5.25 20.21 -10.51
CA VAL A 326 6.45 21.04 -10.31
C VAL A 326 6.16 22.54 -10.48
N ARG A 327 5.20 22.92 -11.34
CA ARG A 327 4.78 24.32 -11.52
C ARG A 327 4.19 24.92 -10.24
N TYR A 328 3.40 24.15 -9.51
CA TYR A 328 2.69 24.59 -8.30
C TYR A 328 3.39 24.23 -7.00
N PHE A 329 4.26 23.22 -7.02
CA PHE A 329 5.05 22.76 -5.89
C PHE A 329 6.51 22.60 -6.31
N PRO A 330 7.28 23.70 -6.37
CA PRO A 330 8.69 23.65 -6.71
C PRO A 330 9.46 22.68 -5.80
N GLN A 331 10.28 21.82 -6.38
CA GLN A 331 11.02 20.78 -5.65
C GLN A 331 12.37 21.31 -5.16
N ALA A 332 12.80 20.87 -3.98
CA ALA A 332 14.14 21.19 -3.45
C ALA A 332 15.23 20.43 -4.22
N ASP A 333 14.97 19.14 -4.43
CA ASP A 333 15.82 18.26 -5.23
C ASP A 333 15.24 18.09 -6.64
N THR A 334 16.12 17.80 -7.60
CA THR A 334 15.69 17.45 -8.96
C THR A 334 14.81 16.20 -8.94
N PHE A 335 13.71 16.22 -9.70
CA PHE A 335 12.86 15.05 -9.91
C PHE A 335 13.70 13.87 -10.39
N LYS A 336 13.66 12.76 -9.64
CA LYS A 336 14.21 11.49 -10.09
C LYS A 336 13.30 10.99 -11.20
N ASP A 337 13.85 10.84 -12.41
CA ASP A 337 13.12 10.47 -13.63
C ASP A 337 13.41 8.99 -14.00
N PRO A 338 12.88 8.01 -13.25
CA PRO A 338 13.22 6.60 -13.45
C PRO A 338 12.73 6.04 -14.79
N PHE A 339 11.86 6.76 -15.50
CA PHE A 339 11.30 6.34 -16.79
C PHE A 339 11.72 7.25 -17.96
N GLY A 340 12.63 8.21 -17.74
CA GLY A 340 13.21 9.03 -18.80
C GLY A 340 12.22 9.97 -19.51
N LEU A 341 11.22 10.51 -18.79
CA LEU A 341 10.23 11.45 -19.32
C LEU A 341 10.85 12.77 -19.83
N PHE A 342 11.96 13.20 -19.23
CA PHE A 342 12.59 14.51 -19.46
C PHE A 342 14.02 14.42 -19.99
N GLY A 343 14.68 13.27 -19.85
CA GLY A 343 16.08 13.09 -20.24
C GLY A 343 17.00 14.08 -19.54
N ALA A 344 18.07 14.50 -20.22
CA ALA A 344 19.08 15.40 -19.64
C ALA A 344 18.59 16.84 -19.39
N ALA A 345 17.47 17.25 -19.99
CA ALA A 345 16.94 18.60 -19.85
C ALA A 345 16.33 18.87 -18.45
N GLY A 346 15.98 17.80 -17.73
CA GLY A 346 15.29 17.88 -16.45
C GLY A 346 13.83 18.37 -16.58
N VAL A 347 13.09 18.26 -15.48
CA VAL A 347 11.70 18.75 -15.42
C VAL A 347 11.68 20.29 -15.35
N ARG A 348 10.73 20.90 -16.07
CA ARG A 348 10.39 22.31 -15.92
C ARG A 348 8.89 22.44 -15.64
N GLY A 349 8.53 23.24 -14.64
CA GLY A 349 7.12 23.43 -14.29
C GLY A 349 6.34 24.09 -15.43
N LYS A 350 5.24 23.47 -15.85
CA LYS A 350 4.37 23.96 -16.94
C LYS A 350 2.92 23.54 -16.72
N VAL A 351 1.98 24.31 -17.27
CA VAL A 351 0.56 23.90 -17.39
C VAL A 351 0.20 23.64 -18.85
N VAL A 352 -0.83 22.82 -19.08
CA VAL A 352 -1.41 22.62 -20.40
C VAL A 352 -2.14 23.88 -20.87
N GLU A 353 -2.28 24.05 -22.18
CA GLU A 353 -3.03 25.16 -22.76
C GLU A 353 -4.51 25.11 -22.33
N GLY A 354 -5.09 26.25 -21.99
CA GLY A 354 -6.48 26.36 -21.51
C GLY A 354 -6.66 26.04 -20.02
N PHE A 355 -5.59 25.71 -19.29
CA PHE A 355 -5.62 25.52 -17.84
C PHE A 355 -5.86 26.86 -17.12
N ASN A 356 -6.87 26.90 -16.25
CA ASN A 356 -7.14 28.05 -15.40
C ASN A 356 -6.15 28.08 -14.22
N GLU A 357 -5.11 28.92 -14.31
CA GLU A 357 -4.08 28.98 -13.25
C GLU A 357 -4.61 29.45 -11.89
N ALA A 358 -5.81 30.03 -11.81
CA ALA A 358 -6.41 30.54 -10.58
C ALA A 358 -7.02 29.47 -9.67
N VAL A 359 -7.09 28.20 -10.09
CA VAL A 359 -7.70 27.11 -9.29
C VAL A 359 -6.93 26.80 -8.01
N ALA A 360 -5.63 27.14 -7.95
CA ALA A 360 -4.80 27.02 -6.77
C ALA A 360 -3.70 28.09 -6.79
N LYS A 361 -3.18 28.46 -5.63
CA LYS A 361 -1.97 29.29 -5.54
C LYS A 361 -0.73 28.39 -5.58
N PRO A 362 0.37 28.79 -6.24
CA PRO A 362 1.64 28.10 -6.10
C PRO A 362 2.12 28.12 -4.65
N PHE A 363 2.73 27.03 -4.22
CA PHE A 363 3.32 26.86 -2.90
C PHE A 363 4.83 27.06 -2.94
N GLY A 364 5.43 27.28 -1.77
CA GLY A 364 6.89 27.33 -1.63
C GLY A 364 7.54 25.94 -1.70
N VAL A 365 8.86 25.94 -1.89
CA VAL A 365 9.69 24.74 -1.83
C VAL A 365 9.47 24.00 -0.50
N GLY A 366 9.32 22.68 -0.58
CA GLY A 366 9.12 21.81 0.59
C GLY A 366 7.66 21.54 0.95
N ALA A 367 6.69 22.23 0.34
CA ALA A 367 5.27 21.90 0.49
C ALA A 367 4.94 20.49 -0.05
N VAL A 368 5.61 20.09 -1.13
CA VAL A 368 5.79 18.70 -1.54
C VAL A 368 7.29 18.42 -1.43
N LYS A 369 7.67 17.57 -0.47
CA LYS A 369 9.05 17.22 -0.12
C LYS A 369 9.73 16.38 -1.21
N GLY A 370 8.96 15.64 -1.99
CA GLY A 370 9.48 14.83 -3.08
C GLY A 370 8.39 14.17 -3.90
N LEU A 371 8.79 13.70 -5.09
CA LEU A 371 7.94 12.97 -6.01
C LEU A 371 8.50 11.56 -6.23
N ILE A 372 7.63 10.56 -6.22
CA ILE A 372 7.98 9.17 -6.54
C ILE A 372 7.12 8.72 -7.71
N HIS A 373 7.75 8.53 -8.87
CA HIS A 373 7.10 8.02 -10.06
C HIS A 373 7.31 6.49 -10.12
N THR A 374 6.21 5.75 -10.16
CA THR A 374 6.17 4.29 -10.23
C THR A 374 5.01 3.81 -11.11
N ARG A 375 4.76 2.51 -11.15
CA ARG A 375 3.76 1.85 -11.99
C ARG A 375 3.14 0.65 -11.30
N VAL A 376 2.17 0.00 -11.95
CA VAL A 376 1.63 -1.28 -11.47
C VAL A 376 2.76 -2.32 -11.34
N GLY A 377 2.84 -2.95 -10.17
CA GLY A 377 3.86 -3.91 -9.77
C GLY A 377 3.37 -5.36 -9.72
N ASP A 378 4.33 -6.28 -9.60
CA ASP A 378 4.11 -7.69 -9.30
C ASP A 378 3.93 -7.93 -7.79
N GLY A 379 3.61 -9.17 -7.41
CA GLY A 379 3.50 -9.59 -6.01
C GLY A 379 4.86 -9.80 -5.34
N PRO A 380 4.89 -10.34 -4.11
CA PRO A 380 6.15 -10.57 -3.38
C PRO A 380 7.19 -11.38 -4.17
N ARG A 381 8.46 -11.02 -4.02
CA ARG A 381 9.61 -11.68 -4.67
C ARG A 381 10.45 -12.41 -3.62
N VAL A 382 10.76 -13.69 -3.84
CA VAL A 382 11.81 -14.37 -3.07
C VAL A 382 13.15 -13.94 -3.63
N LEU A 383 14.06 -13.51 -2.75
CA LEU A 383 15.35 -12.93 -3.11
C LEU A 383 16.50 -13.88 -2.77
N GLY A 384 17.63 -13.69 -3.43
CA GLY A 384 18.85 -14.44 -3.15
C GLY A 384 19.50 -14.08 -1.81
N VAL A 385 20.55 -14.81 -1.47
CA VAL A 385 21.31 -14.67 -0.21
C VAL A 385 22.07 -13.34 -0.12
N GLU A 386 22.38 -12.71 -1.25
CA GLU A 386 22.99 -11.39 -1.34
C GLU A 386 22.12 -10.28 -0.75
N GLU A 387 20.80 -10.39 -0.88
CA GLU A 387 19.82 -9.44 -0.33
C GLU A 387 19.47 -9.72 1.15
N ALA A 388 20.05 -10.78 1.74
CA ALA A 388 19.76 -11.13 3.12
C ALA A 388 20.15 -10.03 4.12
N LEU A 389 19.29 -9.79 5.10
CA LEU A 389 19.47 -8.77 6.13
C LEU A 389 20.10 -9.31 7.41
N LEU A 390 20.17 -10.64 7.56
CA LEU A 390 20.83 -11.30 8.68
C LEU A 390 22.24 -11.76 8.28
N GLY A 391 23.19 -11.62 9.20
CA GLY A 391 24.56 -12.10 9.06
C GLY A 391 24.71 -13.58 9.44
N PRO A 392 25.96 -14.11 9.39
CA PRO A 392 26.24 -15.51 9.73
C PRO A 392 25.83 -15.91 11.15
N ASN A 393 25.86 -14.96 12.10
CA ASN A 393 25.43 -15.14 13.49
C ASN A 393 23.90 -15.08 13.68
N GLY A 394 23.12 -14.85 12.61
CA GLY A 394 21.67 -14.74 12.71
C GLY A 394 21.17 -13.44 13.33
N LEU A 395 22.05 -12.44 13.48
CA LEU A 395 21.69 -11.08 13.87
C LEU A 395 21.69 -10.17 12.63
N PRO A 396 21.03 -9.00 12.68
CA PRO A 396 21.07 -8.05 11.57
C PRO A 396 22.50 -7.75 11.13
N LYS A 397 22.73 -7.72 9.82
CA LYS A 397 23.94 -7.09 9.27
C LYS A 397 23.94 -5.64 9.79
N VAL A 398 25.05 -5.20 10.37
CA VAL A 398 25.21 -3.80 10.80
C VAL A 398 24.91 -2.94 9.59
N ALA A 399 23.87 -2.11 9.69
CA ALA A 399 23.49 -1.14 8.66
C ALA A 399 24.34 0.12 8.81
#